data_AF-A0A838S6M7-F1
#
_entry.id   AF-A0A838S6M7-F1
#
_cell.length_a   1.000
_cell.length_b   1.000
_cell.length_c   1.000
_cell.angle_alpha   90.00
_cell.angle_beta   90.00
_cell.angle_gamma   90.00
#
_symmetry.space_group_name_H-M   'P 1'
#
loop_
_entity.id
_entity.type
_entity.pdbx_description
1 polymer ?
#
loop_
_entity_poly.entity_id
_entity_poly.type
_entity_poly.pdbx_seq_one_letter_code
_entity_poly.pdbx_strand_id
1 'polypeptide(L)'
;MVEQDWFTEMLATPDPREHLRLKIAGSIPVSGRVAPLVEVIKAAAQSDPEIAALWETIQTESRNTQRLTIQALQRKGQLRDGLTEDEATDLLYTLNHGTYHTLVDRLGWSTQRYEQWLSQTLIEQLLAPTRGPAPR
;
A
#
# COMPACT_ATOMS: atom_id res chain seq x y z
N MET A 1 -8.48 2.26 -17.99
CA MET A 1 -9.71 1.48 -17.73
C MET A 1 -9.48 0.52 -16.57
N VAL A 2 -8.40 -0.29 -16.59
CA VAL A 2 -8.02 -1.22 -15.51
C VAL A 2 -8.00 -0.60 -14.09
N GLU A 3 -7.56 0.65 -13.93
CA GLU A 3 -7.51 1.32 -12.62
C GLU A 3 -8.86 1.48 -11.91
N GLN A 4 -9.95 1.71 -12.67
CA GLN A 4 -11.27 1.86 -12.06
C GLN A 4 -11.92 0.52 -11.74
N ASP A 5 -11.63 -0.50 -12.53
CA ASP A 5 -12.24 -1.82 -12.39
C ASP A 5 -11.79 -2.51 -11.10
N TRP A 6 -10.47 -2.54 -10.82
CA TRP A 6 -9.95 -3.14 -9.58
C TRP A 6 -10.32 -2.33 -8.33
N PHE A 7 -10.42 -1.01 -8.44
CA PHE A 7 -10.79 -0.15 -7.31
C PHE A 7 -12.26 -0.40 -6.92
N THR A 8 -13.13 -0.55 -7.90
CA THR A 8 -14.54 -0.90 -7.68
C THR A 8 -14.66 -2.28 -7.03
N GLU A 9 -13.92 -3.27 -7.53
CA GLU A 9 -13.90 -4.63 -6.97
C GLU A 9 -13.36 -4.65 -5.52
N MET A 10 -12.27 -3.93 -5.27
CA MET A 10 -11.68 -3.73 -3.94
C MET A 10 -12.69 -3.10 -2.97
N LEU A 11 -13.51 -2.15 -3.43
CA LEU A 11 -14.57 -1.55 -2.62
C LEU A 11 -15.76 -2.50 -2.41
N ALA A 12 -16.14 -3.29 -3.41
CA ALA A 12 -17.28 -4.20 -3.35
C ALA A 12 -17.04 -5.45 -2.49
N THR A 13 -15.81 -5.94 -2.39
CA THR A 13 -15.53 -7.18 -1.64
C THR A 13 -15.83 -7.03 -0.14
N PRO A 14 -16.54 -7.97 0.51
CA PRO A 14 -16.75 -7.94 1.95
C PRO A 14 -15.56 -8.49 2.75
N ASP A 15 -14.64 -9.22 2.12
CA ASP A 15 -13.48 -9.81 2.80
C ASP A 15 -12.34 -8.77 2.94
N PRO A 16 -11.93 -8.39 4.16
CA PRO A 16 -10.83 -7.46 4.36
C PRO A 16 -9.48 -7.98 3.83
N ARG A 17 -9.27 -9.30 3.76
CA ARG A 17 -8.05 -9.85 3.14
C ARG A 17 -8.06 -9.65 1.64
N GLU A 18 -9.20 -9.91 1.02
CA GLU A 18 -9.36 -9.75 -0.41
C GLU A 18 -9.29 -8.27 -0.82
N HIS A 19 -9.81 -7.37 0.01
CA HIS A 19 -9.60 -5.94 -0.15
C HIS A 19 -8.11 -5.60 -0.29
N LEU A 20 -7.27 -6.09 0.63
CA LEU A 20 -5.82 -5.81 0.59
C LEU A 20 -5.15 -6.46 -0.62
N ARG A 21 -5.53 -7.68 -1.01
CA ARG A 21 -4.99 -8.33 -2.21
C ARG A 21 -5.31 -7.54 -3.47
N LEU A 22 -6.56 -7.16 -3.66
CA LEU A 22 -6.99 -6.35 -4.81
C LEU A 22 -6.31 -4.98 -4.82
N LYS A 23 -6.14 -4.36 -3.65
CA LYS A 23 -5.40 -3.09 -3.52
C LYS A 23 -3.97 -3.22 -4.01
N ILE A 24 -3.27 -4.29 -3.60
CA ILE A 24 -1.86 -4.49 -3.96
C ILE A 24 -1.73 -4.93 -5.41
N ALA A 25 -2.50 -5.91 -5.87
CA ALA A 25 -2.51 -6.32 -7.28
C ALA A 25 -2.77 -5.13 -8.22
N GLY A 26 -3.73 -4.26 -7.86
CA GLY A 26 -4.05 -3.05 -8.61
C GLY A 26 -2.96 -1.97 -8.56
N SER A 27 -2.11 -1.94 -7.51
CA SER A 27 -1.03 -0.97 -7.40
C SER A 27 0.24 -1.38 -8.14
N ILE A 28 0.51 -2.68 -8.33
CA ILE A 28 1.74 -3.18 -8.97
C ILE A 28 2.07 -2.51 -10.31
N PRO A 29 1.15 -2.41 -11.29
CA PRO A 29 1.46 -1.78 -12.58
C PRO A 29 1.83 -0.31 -12.44
N VAL A 30 1.19 0.38 -11.49
CA VAL A 30 1.47 1.79 -11.20
C VAL A 30 2.84 1.91 -10.55
N SER A 31 3.12 1.11 -9.51
CA SER A 31 4.41 1.09 -8.81
C SER A 31 5.59 0.88 -9.75
N GLY A 32 5.50 -0.07 -10.69
CA GLY A 32 6.57 -0.29 -11.68
C GLY A 32 6.80 0.89 -12.62
N ARG A 33 5.73 1.61 -12.98
CA ARG A 33 5.83 2.80 -13.84
C ARG A 33 6.39 4.02 -13.08
N VAL A 34 5.99 4.21 -11.83
CA VAL A 34 6.30 5.44 -11.06
C VAL A 34 7.58 5.33 -10.25
N ALA A 35 8.02 4.13 -9.87
CA ALA A 35 9.19 3.95 -9.00
C ALA A 35 10.46 4.66 -9.51
N PRO A 36 10.85 4.57 -10.80
CA PRO A 36 12.02 5.30 -11.30
C PRO A 36 11.86 6.83 -11.22
N LEU A 37 10.65 7.34 -11.50
CA LEU A 37 10.36 8.79 -11.43
C LEU A 37 10.44 9.30 -10.00
N VAL A 38 9.91 8.53 -9.05
CA VAL A 38 9.98 8.84 -7.62
C VAL A 38 11.43 8.97 -7.15
N GLU A 39 12.34 8.09 -7.59
CA GLU A 39 13.76 8.19 -7.21
C GLU A 39 14.44 9.43 -7.80
N VAL A 40 14.10 9.82 -9.03
CA VAL A 40 14.60 11.07 -9.64
C VAL A 40 14.10 12.29 -8.86
N ILE A 41 12.81 12.35 -8.54
CA ILE A 41 12.22 13.46 -7.77
C ILE A 41 12.85 13.54 -6.37
N LYS A 42 13.01 12.41 -5.68
CA LYS A 42 13.68 12.35 -4.37
C LYS A 42 15.12 12.84 -4.42
N ALA A 43 15.87 12.49 -5.47
CA ALA A 43 17.24 12.96 -5.62
C ALA A 43 17.29 14.48 -5.87
N ALA A 44 16.44 14.99 -6.75
CA ALA A 44 16.41 16.42 -7.07
C ALA A 44 15.91 17.29 -5.90
N ALA A 45 14.95 16.79 -5.10
CA ALA A 45 14.45 17.45 -3.90
C ALA A 45 15.54 17.73 -2.85
N GLN A 46 16.69 17.06 -2.89
CA GLN A 46 17.79 17.31 -1.95
C GLN A 46 18.52 18.63 -2.22
N SER A 47 18.44 19.16 -3.45
CA SER A 47 19.14 20.35 -3.88
C SER A 47 18.24 21.47 -4.41
N ASP A 48 16.97 21.17 -4.66
CA ASP A 48 15.99 22.11 -5.24
C ASP A 48 14.77 22.27 -4.31
N PRO A 49 14.60 23.46 -3.68
CA PRO A 49 13.48 23.72 -2.77
C PRO A 49 12.09 23.65 -3.43
N GLU A 50 11.97 23.97 -4.72
CA GLU A 50 10.69 23.91 -5.44
C GLU A 50 10.28 22.45 -5.65
N ILE A 51 11.25 21.61 -6.04
CA ILE A 51 11.03 20.17 -6.17
C ILE A 51 10.76 19.54 -4.80
N ALA A 52 11.41 20.00 -3.72
CA ALA A 52 11.12 19.55 -2.37
C ALA A 52 9.67 19.85 -1.95
N ALA A 53 9.17 21.06 -2.22
CA ALA A 53 7.78 21.42 -1.94
C ALA A 53 6.76 20.60 -2.76
N LEU A 54 7.07 20.37 -4.04
CA LEU A 54 6.28 19.48 -4.89
C LEU A 54 6.27 18.05 -4.34
N TRP A 55 7.42 17.55 -3.90
CA TRP A 55 7.55 16.21 -3.35
C TRP A 55 6.70 16.03 -2.09
N GLU A 56 6.74 16.97 -1.15
CA GLU A 56 5.89 16.94 0.05
C GLU A 56 4.39 16.90 -0.28
N THR A 57 3.98 17.61 -1.34
CA THR A 57 2.59 17.60 -1.82
C THR A 57 2.20 16.22 -2.33
N ILE A 58 3.03 15.61 -3.19
CA ILE A 58 2.82 14.26 -3.73
C ILE A 58 2.72 13.22 -2.62
N GLN A 59 3.60 13.32 -1.62
CA GLN A 59 3.64 12.41 -0.47
C GLN A 59 2.36 12.54 0.38
N THR A 60 1.91 13.77 0.61
CA THR A 60 0.68 14.06 1.35
C THR A 60 -0.56 13.50 0.63
N GLU A 61 -0.69 13.73 -0.67
CA GLU A 61 -1.80 13.20 -1.49
C GLU A 61 -1.79 11.67 -1.56
N SER A 62 -0.61 11.08 -1.71
CA SER A 62 -0.42 9.63 -1.74
C SER A 62 -0.80 8.96 -0.41
N ARG A 63 -0.45 9.60 0.72
CA ARG A 63 -0.84 9.17 2.06
C ARG A 63 -2.34 9.31 2.28
N ASN A 64 -2.95 10.41 1.85
CA ASN A 64 -4.41 10.61 1.92
C ASN A 64 -5.17 9.54 1.13
N THR A 65 -4.65 9.14 -0.04
CA THR A 65 -5.21 8.02 -0.82
C THR A 65 -5.14 6.70 -0.06
N GLN A 66 -4.05 6.44 0.68
CA GLN A 66 -3.96 5.25 1.53
C GLN A 66 -4.94 5.30 2.71
N ARG A 67 -5.16 6.48 3.31
CA ARG A 67 -6.16 6.65 4.38
C ARG A 67 -7.55 6.22 3.92
N LEU A 68 -7.98 6.65 2.73
CA LEU A 68 -9.27 6.24 2.18
C LEU A 68 -9.39 4.72 2.02
N THR A 69 -8.29 4.05 1.68
CA THR A 69 -8.22 2.59 1.59
C THR A 69 -8.38 1.95 2.98
N ILE A 70 -7.67 2.46 4.00
CA ILE A 70 -7.80 1.98 5.39
C ILE A 70 -9.21 2.19 5.95
N GLN A 71 -9.81 3.36 5.73
CA GLN A 71 -11.17 3.63 6.16
C GLN A 71 -12.18 2.67 5.51
N ALA A 72 -11.98 2.35 4.23
CA ALA A 72 -12.79 1.35 3.53
C ALA A 72 -12.56 -0.07 4.05
N LEU A 73 -11.33 -0.40 4.46
CA LEU A 73 -10.99 -1.67 5.08
C LEU A 73 -11.65 -1.84 6.46
N GLN A 74 -11.64 -0.80 7.30
CA GLN A 74 -12.26 -0.80 8.62
C GLN A 74 -13.78 -1.00 8.60
N ARG A 75 -14.46 -0.60 7.52
CA ARG A 75 -15.89 -0.89 7.35
C ARG A 75 -16.19 -2.38 7.12
N LYS A 76 -15.18 -3.18 6.79
CA LYS A 76 -15.29 -4.61 6.43
C LYS A 76 -14.77 -5.54 7.51
N GLY A 77 -13.97 -5.03 8.44
CA GLY A 77 -13.35 -5.80 9.50
C GLY A 77 -12.60 -4.91 10.49
N GLN A 78 -12.02 -5.54 11.51
CA GLN A 78 -11.25 -4.83 12.51
C GLN A 78 -9.78 -4.80 12.13
N LEU A 79 -9.15 -3.64 12.32
CA LEU A 79 -7.70 -3.56 12.34
C LEU A 79 -7.15 -4.41 13.49
N ARG A 80 -5.86 -4.75 13.42
CA ARG A 80 -5.15 -5.42 14.50
C ARG A 80 -5.28 -4.63 15.80
N ASP A 81 -5.43 -5.34 16.91
CA ASP A 81 -5.54 -4.74 18.25
C ASP A 81 -4.37 -3.78 18.52
N GLY A 82 -4.70 -2.58 19.01
CA GLY A 82 -3.72 -1.54 19.31
C GLY A 82 -3.23 -0.73 18.10
N LEU A 83 -3.77 -0.96 16.90
CA LEU A 83 -3.43 -0.19 15.70
C LEU A 83 -4.47 0.92 15.44
N THR A 84 -4.00 2.16 15.37
CA THR A 84 -4.83 3.31 14.98
C THR A 84 -5.01 3.41 13.46
N GLU A 85 -6.01 4.17 13.00
CA GLU A 85 -6.21 4.44 11.56
C GLU A 85 -4.98 5.13 10.93
N ASP A 86 -4.36 6.07 11.64
CA ASP A 86 -3.18 6.79 11.14
C ASP A 86 -1.95 5.86 11.05
N GLU A 87 -1.70 5.02 12.06
CA GLU A 87 -0.61 4.04 11.99
C GLU A 87 -0.85 3.01 10.87
N ALA A 88 -2.09 2.55 10.70
CA ALA A 88 -2.45 1.65 9.59
C ALA A 88 -2.23 2.32 8.23
N THR A 89 -2.55 3.61 8.12
CA THR A 89 -2.31 4.42 6.92
C THR A 89 -0.82 4.53 6.64
N ASP A 90 -0.01 4.79 7.67
CA ASP A 90 1.44 4.93 7.55
C ASP A 90 2.10 3.62 7.11
N LEU A 91 1.65 2.49 7.68
CA LEU A 91 2.11 1.16 7.28
C LEU A 91 1.78 0.86 5.81
N LEU A 92 0.53 1.07 5.40
CA LEU A 92 0.11 0.84 4.02
C LEU A 92 0.89 1.73 3.04
N TYR A 93 1.00 3.02 3.35
CA TYR A 93 1.72 3.99 2.54
C TYR A 93 3.20 3.64 2.39
N THR A 94 3.88 3.39 3.51
CA THR A 94 5.32 3.13 3.54
C THR A 94 5.66 1.84 2.82
N LEU A 95 4.91 0.76 3.06
CA LEU A 95 5.21 -0.53 2.45
C LEU A 95 4.84 -0.55 0.97
N ASN A 96 3.71 0.02 0.57
CA ASN A 96 3.26 0.01 -0.83
C ASN A 96 4.14 0.85 -1.76
N HIS A 97 4.63 2.01 -1.30
CA HIS A 97 5.42 2.93 -2.13
C HIS A 97 6.93 2.86 -1.87
N GLY A 98 7.35 2.55 -0.65
CA GLY A 98 8.76 2.60 -0.25
C GLY A 98 9.59 1.38 -0.63
N THR A 99 8.95 0.24 -0.90
CA THR A 99 9.68 -1.05 -0.99
C THR A 99 9.86 -1.58 -2.41
N TYR A 100 9.04 -1.14 -3.38
CA TYR A 100 9.09 -1.63 -4.76
C TYR A 100 10.48 -1.47 -5.39
N HIS A 101 11.00 -0.24 -5.41
CA HIS A 101 12.29 0.04 -6.05
C HIS A 101 13.43 -0.82 -5.47
N THR A 102 13.46 -0.98 -4.15
CA THR A 102 14.49 -1.78 -3.49
C THR A 102 14.32 -3.27 -3.79
N LEU A 103 13.13 -3.83 -3.58
CA LEU A 103 12.94 -5.28 -3.69
C LEU A 103 12.94 -5.77 -5.14
N VAL A 104 12.29 -5.04 -6.04
CA VAL A 104 12.16 -5.42 -7.45
C VAL A 104 13.37 -4.93 -8.25
N ASP A 105 13.59 -3.62 -8.32
CA ASP A 105 14.60 -3.06 -9.23
C ASP A 105 16.04 -3.32 -8.75
N ARG A 106 16.29 -3.23 -7.43
CA ARG A 106 17.66 -3.40 -6.88
C ARG A 106 17.99 -4.83 -6.46
N LEU A 107 17.06 -5.53 -5.81
CA LEU A 107 17.29 -6.90 -5.31
C LEU A 107 16.77 -8.00 -6.26
N GLY A 108 16.16 -7.62 -7.40
CA GLY A 108 15.82 -8.53 -8.48
C GLY A 108 14.63 -9.45 -8.17
N TRP A 109 13.74 -9.08 -7.24
CA TRP A 109 12.51 -9.85 -7.04
C TRP A 109 11.61 -9.73 -8.26
N SER A 110 10.93 -10.82 -8.61
CA SER A 110 9.83 -10.71 -9.57
C SER A 110 8.68 -9.89 -8.98
N THR A 111 7.93 -9.21 -9.84
CA THR A 111 6.73 -8.47 -9.45
C THR A 111 5.72 -9.37 -8.74
N GLN A 112 5.56 -10.61 -9.20
CA GLN A 112 4.69 -11.61 -8.57
C GLN A 112 5.13 -11.94 -7.13
N ARG A 113 6.45 -12.12 -6.90
CA ARG A 113 6.98 -12.37 -5.56
C ARG A 113 6.75 -11.17 -4.64
N TYR A 114 6.99 -9.96 -5.16
CA TYR A 114 6.75 -8.72 -4.44
C TYR A 114 5.27 -8.53 -4.07
N GLU A 115 4.36 -8.76 -5.01
CA GLU A 115 2.91 -8.67 -4.80
C GLU A 115 2.44 -9.62 -3.70
N GLN A 116 2.87 -10.89 -3.75
CA GLN A 116 2.54 -11.89 -2.73
C GLN A 116 3.08 -11.49 -1.36
N TRP A 117 4.35 -11.09 -1.30
CA TRP A 117 4.99 -10.68 -0.05
C TRP A 117 4.31 -9.44 0.56
N LEU A 118 4.06 -8.41 -0.23
CA LEU A 118 3.47 -7.16 0.24
C LEU A 118 2.03 -7.39 0.72
N SER A 119 1.24 -8.16 -0.05
CA SER A 119 -0.13 -8.52 0.33
C SER A 119 -0.14 -9.28 1.67
N GLN A 120 0.70 -10.29 1.82
CA GLN A 120 0.78 -11.08 3.05
C GLN A 120 1.25 -10.23 4.23
N THR A 121 2.29 -9.41 4.03
CA THR A 121 2.84 -8.52 5.06
C THR A 121 1.78 -7.54 5.55
N LEU A 122 1.04 -6.88 4.64
CA LEU A 122 -0.01 -5.94 5.03
C LEU A 122 -1.19 -6.64 5.71
N ILE A 123 -1.58 -7.84 5.25
CA ILE A 123 -2.62 -8.63 5.93
C ILE A 123 -2.21 -8.91 7.38
N GLU A 124 -0.97 -9.34 7.62
CA GLU A 124 -0.47 -9.66 8.97
C GLU A 124 -0.32 -8.43 9.87
N GLN A 125 0.13 -7.30 9.30
CA GLN A 125 0.35 -6.07 10.07
C GLN A 125 -0.93 -5.30 10.36
N LEU A 126 -1.90 -5.31 9.43
CA LEU A 126 -3.09 -4.47 9.50
C LEU A 126 -4.31 -5.19 10.04
N LEU A 127 -4.49 -6.49 9.79
CA LEU A 127 -5.70 -7.20 10.18
C LEU A 127 -5.50 -7.97 11.48
N ALA A 128 -6.56 -8.03 12.28
CA ALA A 128 -6.58 -8.95 13.42
C ALA A 128 -6.37 -10.40 12.95
N PRO A 129 -5.65 -11.23 13.72
CA PRO A 129 -5.53 -12.65 13.42
C PRO A 129 -6.92 -13.26 13.27
N THR A 130 -7.14 -14.13 12.28
CA THR A 130 -8.36 -14.94 12.29
C THR A 130 -8.30 -15.75 13.57
N ARG A 131 -9.19 -15.49 14.54
CA ARG A 131 -9.38 -16.43 15.64
C ARG A 131 -9.91 -17.71 15.02
N GLY A 132 -9.02 -18.66 14.74
CA GLY A 132 -9.41 -20.06 14.59
C GLY A 132 -10.01 -20.55 15.92
N PRO A 133 -10.90 -21.54 15.90
CA PRO A 133 -11.42 -22.11 17.14
C PRO A 133 -10.25 -22.55 18.02
N ALA A 134 -10.29 -22.17 19.30
CA ALA A 134 -9.26 -22.54 20.26
C ALA A 134 -9.05 -24.06 20.26
N PRO A 135 -7.79 -24.57 20.29
CA PRO A 135 -7.56 -26.00 20.44
C PRO A 135 -8.16 -26.45 21.77
N ARG A 136 -8.94 -27.54 21.71
CA ARG A 136 -9.49 -28.23 22.88
C ARG A 136 -8.40 -28.93 23.68
#